data_AF-A0AA45KHC7-F1
#
_entry.id   AF-A0AA45KHC7-F1
#
_cell.length_a   1.000
_cell.length_b   1.000
_cell.length_c   1.000
_cell.angle_alpha   90.00
_cell.angle_beta   90.00
_cell.angle_gamma   90.00
#
_symmetry.space_group_name_H-M   'P 1'
#
loop_
_entity.id
_entity.type
_entity.pdbx_description
1 polymer ?
#
loop_
_entity_poly.entity_id
_entity_poly.type
_entity_poly.pdbx_seq_one_letter_code
_entity_poly.pdbx_strand_id
1 'polypeptide(L)'
;MENQETQARKTRKMNPKPSKEKKEPTSKSKNPIWKWLFLILLAINLAGVLFVAVRVMMPRDQAVLTQKQTSTSDQKVAQITSTTEQLNELINSYLEPYQTDEMSYKFYISEQEAVLEASYQLFGTKIPLYIYFEPLALADGSVSLSVKSISAGNLSLPTSDILAMLKSYNLPNFVQVDSKNSQLIINLPKVKLASDLYLKANQIDLVKGNFVFDFMKKA
;
A
#
# COMPACT_ATOMS: atom_id res chain seq x y z
N MET A 1 -90.13 -72.96 -52.06
CA MET A 1 -91.25 -73.46 -51.24
C MET A 1 -90.74 -73.38 -49.81
N GLU A 2 -91.30 -72.64 -48.86
CA GLU A 2 -92.49 -71.82 -48.73
C GLU A 2 -92.36 -71.17 -47.32
N ASN A 3 -92.73 -69.87 -47.20
CA ASN A 3 -93.32 -69.12 -46.06
C ASN A 3 -93.10 -69.59 -44.58
N GLN A 4 -93.14 -68.78 -43.52
CA GLN A 4 -93.39 -67.37 -43.16
C GLN A 4 -93.02 -67.31 -41.65
N GLU A 5 -92.42 -66.24 -41.10
CA GLU A 5 -93.10 -65.20 -40.30
C GLU A 5 -94.30 -65.71 -39.45
N THR A 6 -94.48 -65.48 -38.13
CA THR A 6 -94.28 -64.25 -37.35
C THR A 6 -94.63 -64.46 -35.85
N GLN A 7 -94.06 -63.58 -35.00
CA GLN A 7 -94.64 -62.91 -33.81
C GLN A 7 -94.93 -63.67 -32.49
N ALA A 8 -94.32 -63.18 -31.39
CA ALA A 8 -95.04 -62.44 -30.33
C ALA A 8 -94.06 -61.83 -29.30
N ARG A 9 -94.53 -60.76 -28.64
CA ARG A 9 -93.76 -59.66 -28.04
C ARG A 9 -94.01 -59.59 -26.51
N LYS A 10 -92.95 -59.29 -25.75
CA LYS A 10 -92.88 -58.61 -24.43
C LYS A 10 -93.71 -59.19 -23.24
N THR A 11 -93.02 -59.41 -22.11
CA THR A 11 -93.13 -58.52 -20.92
C THR A 11 -92.11 -58.87 -19.83
N ARG A 12 -91.91 -57.87 -18.96
CA ARG A 12 -90.80 -57.57 -18.05
C ARG A 12 -91.18 -57.95 -16.61
N LYS A 13 -90.24 -58.42 -15.78
CA LYS A 13 -90.16 -58.20 -14.31
C LYS A 13 -88.88 -58.87 -13.78
N MET A 14 -87.90 -58.10 -13.33
CA MET A 14 -87.67 -57.65 -11.94
C MET A 14 -87.00 -58.73 -11.06
N ASN A 15 -85.79 -58.36 -10.64
CA ASN A 15 -84.79 -59.03 -9.81
C ASN A 15 -85.34 -59.56 -8.46
N PRO A 16 -84.61 -60.48 -7.78
CA PRO A 16 -83.89 -60.00 -6.60
C PRO A 16 -82.49 -60.63 -6.34
N LYS A 17 -81.61 -59.79 -5.77
CA LYS A 17 -80.42 -60.11 -4.95
C LYS A 17 -80.86 -60.86 -3.65
N PRO A 18 -80.01 -61.59 -2.89
CA PRO A 18 -78.82 -61.08 -2.15
C PRO A 18 -77.66 -62.12 -2.17
N SER A 19 -76.45 -61.99 -1.61
CA SER A 19 -75.91 -61.39 -0.38
C SER A 19 -74.38 -61.24 -0.59
N LYS A 20 -73.80 -60.03 -0.58
CA LYS A 20 -73.00 -59.49 0.55
C LYS A 20 -72.23 -60.55 1.35
N GLU A 21 -70.93 -60.64 1.08
CA GLU A 21 -69.94 -61.01 2.09
C GLU A 21 -68.74 -60.05 2.04
N LYS A 22 -68.11 -59.94 3.20
CA LYS A 22 -67.51 -58.74 3.79
C LYS A 22 -66.23 -58.24 3.10
N LYS A 23 -66.07 -56.91 3.12
CA LYS A 23 -64.78 -56.24 2.98
C LYS A 23 -63.96 -56.48 4.24
N GLU A 24 -62.68 -56.82 4.07
CA GLU A 24 -61.59 -56.46 5.00
C GLU A 24 -60.21 -56.86 4.42
N PRO A 25 -59.13 -56.18 4.85
CA PRO A 25 -58.72 -54.85 4.43
C PRO A 25 -57.73 -54.94 3.27
N THR A 26 -57.73 -53.94 2.39
CA THR A 26 -56.62 -53.74 1.46
C THR A 26 -55.35 -53.54 2.28
N SER A 27 -54.41 -54.49 2.14
CA SER A 27 -53.04 -54.34 2.58
C SER A 27 -52.54 -52.98 2.09
N LYS A 28 -52.51 -52.00 2.99
CA LYS A 28 -51.72 -50.79 2.79
C LYS A 28 -50.30 -51.32 2.64
N SER A 29 -49.79 -51.35 1.43
CA SER A 29 -48.36 -51.44 1.22
C SER A 29 -47.79 -50.32 2.08
N LYS A 30 -47.15 -50.68 3.18
CA LYS A 30 -46.34 -49.74 3.94
C LYS A 30 -45.24 -49.39 2.97
N ASN A 31 -45.47 -48.37 2.15
CA ASN A 31 -44.44 -47.77 1.31
C ASN A 31 -43.26 -47.58 2.25
N PRO A 32 -42.08 -48.10 1.93
CA PRO A 32 -41.02 -48.18 2.90
C PRO A 32 -40.47 -46.77 3.12
N ILE A 33 -41.16 -45.97 3.93
CA ILE A 33 -40.86 -44.58 4.26
C ILE A 33 -39.42 -44.48 4.74
N TRP A 34 -38.94 -45.50 5.46
CA TRP A 34 -37.54 -45.62 5.87
C TRP A 34 -36.54 -45.76 4.71
N LYS A 35 -36.87 -46.50 3.65
CA LYS A 35 -36.03 -46.57 2.44
C LYS A 35 -35.96 -45.20 1.73
N TRP A 36 -37.06 -44.45 1.73
CA TRP A 36 -37.10 -43.07 1.21
C TRP A 36 -36.32 -42.09 2.10
N LEU A 37 -36.44 -42.22 3.43
CA LEU A 37 -35.69 -41.41 4.40
C LEU A 37 -34.18 -41.64 4.28
N PHE A 38 -33.77 -42.90 4.09
CA PHE A 38 -32.39 -43.28 3.82
C PHE A 38 -31.88 -42.71 2.49
N LEU A 39 -32.70 -42.78 1.44
CA LEU A 39 -32.36 -42.23 0.12
C LEU A 39 -32.18 -40.70 0.17
N ILE A 40 -33.06 -39.99 0.90
CA ILE A 40 -32.97 -38.54 1.09
C ILE A 40 -31.71 -38.17 1.87
N LEU A 41 -31.42 -38.89 2.97
CA LEU A 41 -30.21 -38.66 3.77
C LEU A 41 -28.93 -38.87 2.95
N LEU A 42 -28.91 -39.91 2.11
CA LEU A 42 -27.79 -40.19 1.20
C LEU A 42 -27.61 -39.06 0.18
N ALA A 43 -28.71 -38.58 -0.42
CA ALA A 43 -28.67 -37.48 -1.37
C ALA A 43 -28.15 -36.17 -0.76
N ILE A 44 -28.55 -35.86 0.48
CA ILE A 44 -28.06 -34.66 1.21
C ILE A 44 -26.55 -34.76 1.49
N ASN A 45 -26.08 -35.91 1.94
CA ASN A 45 -24.64 -36.12 2.18
C ASN A 45 -23.85 -36.00 0.86
N LEU A 46 -24.35 -36.60 -0.22
CA LEU A 46 -23.71 -36.53 -1.52
C LEU A 46 -23.69 -35.10 -2.08
N ALA A 47 -24.79 -34.35 -1.94
CA ALA A 47 -24.87 -32.94 -2.32
C ALA A 47 -23.89 -32.07 -1.50
N GLY A 48 -23.76 -32.33 -0.20
CA GLY A 48 -22.80 -31.64 0.67
C GLY A 48 -21.35 -31.88 0.24
N VAL A 49 -20.99 -33.14 -0.02
CA VAL A 49 -19.64 -33.50 -0.51
C VAL A 49 -19.38 -32.86 -1.88
N LEU A 50 -20.34 -32.92 -2.79
CA LEU A 50 -20.21 -32.33 -4.13
C LEU A 50 -20.07 -30.80 -4.08
N PHE A 51 -20.84 -30.14 -3.21
CA PHE A 51 -20.76 -28.68 -3.01
C PHE A 51 -19.38 -28.26 -2.53
N VAL A 52 -18.82 -28.96 -1.53
CA VAL A 52 -17.47 -28.69 -1.03
C VAL A 52 -16.42 -28.99 -2.10
N ALA A 53 -16.54 -30.12 -2.80
CA ALA A 53 -15.60 -30.50 -3.86
C ALA A 53 -15.56 -29.44 -4.98
N VAL A 54 -16.71 -28.99 -5.45
CA VAL A 54 -16.81 -27.91 -6.45
C VAL A 54 -16.20 -26.62 -5.93
N ARG A 55 -16.49 -26.23 -4.68
CA ARG A 55 -15.95 -24.99 -4.09
C ARG A 55 -14.44 -25.02 -3.88
N VAL A 56 -13.85 -26.18 -3.59
CA VAL A 56 -12.39 -26.34 -3.42
C VAL A 56 -11.67 -26.40 -4.77
N MET A 57 -12.30 -27.01 -5.78
CA MET A 57 -11.71 -27.14 -7.13
C MET A 57 -11.91 -25.89 -8.01
N MET A 58 -12.84 -25.01 -7.67
CA MET A 58 -13.04 -23.74 -8.39
C MET A 58 -11.79 -22.86 -8.22
N PRO A 59 -11.05 -22.56 -9.32
CA PRO A 59 -9.91 -21.66 -9.24
C PRO A 59 -10.38 -20.27 -8.80
N ARG A 60 -9.75 -19.74 -7.74
CA ARG A 60 -9.95 -18.35 -7.32
C ARG A 60 -9.57 -17.42 -8.47
N ASP A 61 -10.29 -16.31 -8.67
CA ASP A 61 -10.00 -15.32 -9.70
C ASP A 61 -8.51 -14.96 -9.74
N GLN A 62 -7.78 -15.58 -10.67
CA GLN A 62 -6.33 -15.42 -10.81
C GLN A 62 -5.96 -14.05 -11.39
N ALA A 63 -6.95 -13.32 -11.93
CA ALA A 63 -6.77 -11.98 -12.47
C ALA A 63 -6.17 -11.02 -11.43
N VAL A 64 -6.54 -11.16 -10.15
CA VAL A 64 -6.00 -10.33 -9.06
C VAL A 64 -4.64 -10.85 -8.55
N LEU A 65 -4.39 -12.16 -8.67
CA LEU A 65 -3.18 -12.81 -8.15
C LEU A 65 -1.99 -12.76 -9.13
N THR A 66 -2.24 -12.56 -10.42
CA THR A 66 -1.22 -12.59 -11.49
C THR A 66 -0.91 -11.19 -12.05
N GLN A 67 -1.56 -10.14 -11.52
CA GLN A 67 -1.34 -8.77 -11.98
C GLN A 67 -0.01 -8.22 -11.44
N LYS A 68 1.10 -8.71 -11.99
CA LYS A 68 2.41 -8.07 -11.84
C LYS A 68 2.43 -6.88 -12.79
N GLN A 69 1.92 -5.73 -12.34
CA GLN A 69 2.04 -4.48 -13.11
C GLN A 69 3.53 -4.13 -13.17
N THR A 70 4.18 -4.44 -14.29
CA THR A 70 5.45 -3.81 -14.66
C THR A 70 5.10 -2.40 -15.13
N SER A 71 5.21 -1.44 -14.23
CA SER A 71 5.08 -0.03 -14.58
C SER A 71 6.25 0.36 -15.49
N THR A 72 5.96 1.00 -16.61
CA THR A 72 6.97 1.51 -17.56
C THR A 72 7.55 2.86 -17.14
N SER A 73 7.08 3.42 -16.02
CA SER A 73 7.50 4.70 -15.46
C SER A 73 7.61 4.59 -13.94
N ASP A 74 8.48 5.44 -13.38
CA ASP A 74 8.64 5.57 -11.94
C ASP A 74 7.28 5.78 -11.25
N GLN A 75 7.09 5.09 -10.13
CA GLN A 75 5.84 5.08 -9.39
C GLN A 75 6.04 5.73 -8.02
N LYS A 76 5.15 6.63 -7.65
CA LYS A 76 5.06 7.09 -6.26
C LYS A 76 4.44 5.98 -5.42
N VAL A 77 5.21 5.43 -4.49
CA VAL A 77 4.77 4.33 -3.62
C VAL A 77 4.30 4.83 -2.26
N ALA A 78 4.80 5.98 -1.79
CA ALA A 78 4.35 6.62 -0.57
C ALA A 78 4.63 8.13 -0.59
N GLN A 79 3.96 8.86 0.30
CA GLN A 79 4.26 10.24 0.64
C GLN A 79 4.46 10.34 2.14
N ILE A 80 5.51 11.05 2.54
CA ILE A 80 5.82 11.30 3.94
C ILE A 80 5.76 12.81 4.15
N THR A 81 5.05 13.20 5.20
CA THR A 81 5.00 14.58 5.68
C THR A 81 5.73 14.65 7.02
N SER A 82 6.51 15.71 7.23
CA SER A 82 7.25 15.94 8.47
C SER A 82 6.97 17.35 8.99
N THR A 83 7.04 17.51 10.31
CA THR A 83 7.09 18.83 10.96
C THR A 83 8.52 19.34 11.05
N THR A 84 8.70 20.62 11.39
CA THR A 84 10.00 21.23 11.70
C THR A 84 10.76 20.45 12.79
N GLU A 85 10.08 20.08 13.87
CA GLU A 85 10.66 19.36 15.00
C GLU A 85 11.17 17.97 14.59
N GLN A 86 10.33 17.20 13.90
CA GLN A 86 10.67 15.87 13.41
C GLN A 86 11.81 15.90 12.39
N LEU A 87 11.82 16.90 11.50
CA LEU A 87 12.87 17.03 10.51
C LEU A 87 14.19 17.46 11.14
N ASN A 88 14.15 18.38 12.12
CA ASN A 88 15.32 18.74 12.92
C ASN A 88 15.90 17.51 13.64
N GLU A 89 15.06 16.72 14.29
CA GLU A 89 15.50 15.51 14.99
C GLU A 89 16.13 14.50 14.03
N LEU A 90 15.49 14.26 12.88
CA LEU A 90 16.00 13.37 11.84
C LEU A 90 17.38 13.81 11.32
N ILE A 91 17.54 15.10 11.02
CA ILE A 91 18.81 15.63 10.51
C ILE A 91 19.90 15.57 11.59
N ASN A 92 19.60 15.94 12.83
CA ASN A 92 20.59 15.86 13.91
C ASN A 92 21.01 14.42 14.20
N SER A 93 20.09 13.45 14.15
CA SER A 93 20.42 12.03 14.27
C SER A 93 21.33 11.56 13.12
N TYR A 94 21.13 12.07 11.90
CA TYR A 94 22.02 11.78 10.78
C TYR A 94 23.43 12.37 10.97
N LEU A 95 23.54 13.54 11.62
CA LEU A 95 24.82 14.22 11.86
C LEU A 95 25.61 13.62 13.04
N GLU A 96 24.94 12.93 13.97
CA GLU A 96 25.54 12.39 15.19
C GLU A 96 26.79 11.53 14.94
N PRO A 97 26.81 10.57 13.99
CA PRO A 97 27.99 9.72 13.75
C PRO A 97 29.20 10.48 13.18
N TYR A 98 29.01 11.71 12.70
CA TYR A 98 30.06 12.54 12.13
C TYR A 98 30.69 13.48 13.17
N GLN A 99 30.15 13.55 14.39
CA GLN A 99 30.70 14.37 15.46
C GLN A 99 31.97 13.73 16.03
N THR A 100 32.94 14.58 16.39
CA THR A 100 34.22 14.21 17.02
C THR A 100 34.54 15.18 18.16
N ASP A 101 35.57 14.90 18.95
CA ASP A 101 36.00 15.81 20.02
C ASP A 101 36.42 17.20 19.49
N GLU A 102 36.87 17.26 18.24
CA GLU A 102 37.33 18.49 17.57
C GLU A 102 36.24 19.17 16.72
N MET A 103 35.17 18.45 16.35
CA MET A 103 34.11 18.91 15.47
C MET A 103 32.73 18.49 15.96
N SER A 104 31.89 19.45 16.33
CA SER A 104 30.48 19.22 16.64
C SER A 104 29.56 19.87 15.62
N TYR A 105 28.38 19.28 15.39
CA TYR A 105 27.39 19.78 14.46
C TYR A 105 26.01 19.80 15.10
N LYS A 106 25.24 20.86 14.83
CA LYS A 106 23.84 20.99 15.22
C LYS A 106 23.08 21.69 14.11
N PHE A 107 21.96 21.11 13.72
CA PHE A 107 21.10 21.66 12.70
C PHE A 107 19.75 22.05 13.29
N TYR A 108 19.20 23.18 12.86
CA TYR A 108 17.85 23.56 13.22
C TYR A 108 17.22 24.42 12.14
N ILE A 109 15.92 24.24 11.98
CA ILE A 109 15.07 25.00 11.07
C ILE A 109 14.22 25.97 11.88
N SER A 110 14.21 27.23 11.46
CA SER A 110 13.31 28.29 11.94
C SER A 110 12.25 28.60 10.89
N GLU A 111 11.33 29.53 11.19
CA GLU A 111 10.30 29.96 10.24
C GLU A 111 10.87 30.69 9.00
N GLN A 112 12.10 31.20 9.08
CA GLN A 112 12.71 32.05 8.06
C GLN A 112 13.85 31.35 7.33
N GLU A 113 14.65 30.56 8.04
CA GLU A 113 15.88 29.96 7.53
C GLU A 113 16.22 28.66 8.27
N ALA A 114 17.05 27.85 7.63
CA ALA A 114 17.69 26.70 8.25
C ALA A 114 19.13 27.07 8.64
N VAL A 115 19.61 26.57 9.77
CA VAL A 115 20.92 26.91 10.31
C VAL A 115 21.69 25.65 10.62
N LEU A 116 22.93 25.58 10.14
CA LEU A 116 23.93 24.64 10.61
C LEU A 116 24.90 25.39 11.52
N GLU A 117 24.86 25.04 12.80
CA GLU A 117 25.86 25.40 13.78
C GLU A 117 26.92 24.29 13.80
N ALA A 118 28.18 24.66 13.59
CA ALA A 118 29.31 23.78 13.76
C ALA A 118 30.28 24.39 14.79
N SER A 119 31.10 23.58 15.43
CA SER A 119 32.20 24.08 16.26
C SER A 119 33.48 23.36 15.87
N TYR A 120 34.53 24.12 15.59
CA TYR A 120 35.86 23.58 15.32
C TYR A 120 36.85 23.95 16.41
N GLN A 121 37.60 22.96 16.88
CA GLN A 121 38.64 23.14 17.88
C GLN A 121 39.95 23.56 17.20
N LEU A 122 40.40 24.80 17.44
CA LEU A 122 41.68 25.32 16.94
C LEU A 122 42.51 25.85 18.11
N PHE A 123 43.73 25.30 18.29
CA PHE A 123 44.65 25.68 19.39
C PHE A 123 44.01 25.66 20.79
N GLY A 124 43.17 24.67 21.10
CA GLY A 124 42.49 24.58 22.40
C GLY A 124 41.33 25.57 22.59
N THR A 125 41.01 26.41 21.58
CA THR A 125 39.80 27.26 21.56
C THR A 125 38.74 26.70 20.62
N LYS A 126 37.48 26.64 21.08
CA LYS A 126 36.33 26.27 20.24
C LYS A 126 35.85 27.47 19.46
N ILE A 127 35.88 27.38 18.14
CA ILE A 127 35.40 28.41 17.23
C ILE A 127 33.99 28.00 16.76
N PRO A 128 32.93 28.74 17.14
CA PRO A 128 31.59 28.49 16.64
C PRO A 128 31.49 28.99 15.20
N LEU A 129 30.88 28.18 14.34
CA LEU A 129 30.63 28.45 12.93
C LEU A 129 29.13 28.38 12.69
N TYR A 130 28.58 29.36 11.99
CA TYR A 130 27.16 29.38 11.63
C TYR A 130 27.02 29.48 10.13
N ILE A 131 26.17 28.64 9.55
CA ILE A 131 25.81 28.69 8.14
C ILE A 131 24.28 28.79 8.05
N TYR A 132 23.82 29.85 7.39
CA TYR A 132 22.40 30.15 7.22
C TYR A 132 21.97 29.80 5.80
N PHE A 133 20.90 29.01 5.69
CA PHE A 133 20.39 28.49 4.44
C PHE A 133 18.95 28.91 4.21
N GLU A 134 18.63 29.19 2.95
CA GLU A 134 17.27 29.23 2.43
C GLU A 134 17.03 27.96 1.58
N PRO A 135 16.28 26.98 2.11
CA PRO A 135 16.02 25.73 1.43
C PRO A 135 14.87 25.84 0.41
N LEU A 136 15.02 25.18 -0.73
CA LEU A 136 14.02 25.11 -1.79
C LEU A 136 13.96 23.71 -2.40
N ALA A 137 12.75 23.16 -2.55
CA ALA A 137 12.53 21.93 -3.31
C ALA A 137 12.61 22.21 -4.81
N LEU A 138 13.43 21.44 -5.53
CA LEU A 138 13.61 21.54 -6.97
C LEU A 138 12.71 20.55 -7.72
N ALA A 139 12.42 20.84 -8.99
CA ALA A 139 11.51 20.03 -9.83
C ALA A 139 11.99 18.58 -10.05
N ASP A 140 13.31 18.36 -10.01
CA ASP A 140 13.93 17.03 -10.11
C ASP A 140 13.84 16.22 -8.80
N GLY A 141 13.31 16.81 -7.73
CA GLY A 141 13.22 16.20 -6.40
C GLY A 141 14.44 16.42 -5.52
N SER A 142 15.43 17.19 -5.98
CA SER A 142 16.56 17.63 -5.17
C SER A 142 16.16 18.79 -4.25
N VAL A 143 16.99 19.08 -3.25
CA VAL A 143 16.85 20.26 -2.38
C VAL A 143 18.01 21.21 -2.66
N SER A 144 17.70 22.45 -3.06
CA SER A 144 18.67 23.53 -3.08
C SER A 144 18.75 24.18 -1.70
N LEU A 145 19.96 24.39 -1.20
CA LEU A 145 20.25 25.14 0.01
C LEU A 145 21.06 26.37 -0.39
N SER A 146 20.37 27.49 -0.60
CA SER A 146 21.01 28.77 -0.90
C SER A 146 21.64 29.32 0.37
N VAL A 147 22.96 29.53 0.36
CA VAL A 147 23.70 30.01 1.52
C VAL A 147 23.58 31.52 1.62
N LYS A 148 22.88 32.00 2.65
CA LYS A 148 22.69 33.42 2.92
C LYS A 148 23.93 34.07 3.50
N SER A 149 24.51 33.42 4.50
CA SER A 149 25.70 33.92 5.18
C SER A 149 26.43 32.78 5.87
N ILE A 150 27.74 33.00 6.07
CA ILE A 150 28.61 32.15 6.86
C ILE A 150 29.31 33.05 7.87
N SER A 151 29.39 32.63 9.12
CA SER A 151 30.16 33.33 10.15
C SER A 151 30.99 32.38 11.01
N ALA A 152 32.10 32.91 11.53
CA ALA A 152 32.89 32.33 12.61
C ALA A 152 32.78 33.25 13.82
N GLY A 153 31.93 32.91 14.78
CA GLY A 153 31.51 33.81 15.85
C GLY A 153 30.90 35.09 15.28
N ASN A 154 31.54 36.23 15.54
CA ASN A 154 31.12 37.55 15.04
C ASN A 154 31.76 37.94 13.70
N LEU A 155 32.66 37.12 13.14
CA LEU A 155 33.32 37.39 11.88
C LEU A 155 32.50 36.81 10.73
N SER A 156 32.00 37.67 9.84
CA SER A 156 31.37 37.22 8.59
C SER A 156 32.45 36.74 7.61
N LEU A 157 32.19 35.61 6.96
CA LEU A 157 33.09 34.99 6.00
C LEU A 157 32.52 35.11 4.58
N PRO A 158 33.37 35.31 3.55
CA PRO A 158 32.94 35.35 2.16
C PRO A 158 32.40 33.98 1.70
N THR A 159 31.10 33.90 1.49
CA THR A 159 30.37 32.64 1.21
C THR A 159 30.96 31.84 0.05
N SER A 160 31.28 32.51 -1.07
CA SER A 160 31.82 31.85 -2.27
C SER A 160 33.15 31.15 -2.01
N ASP A 161 34.02 31.76 -1.21
CA ASP A 161 35.37 31.26 -0.95
C ASP A 161 35.32 30.06 -0.01
N ILE A 162 34.48 30.13 1.02
CA ILE A 162 34.25 29.01 1.94
C ILE A 162 33.63 27.83 1.18
N LEU A 163 32.61 28.06 0.35
CA LEU A 163 32.04 27.00 -0.48
C LEU A 163 33.03 26.46 -1.51
N ALA A 164 33.95 27.28 -2.03
CA ALA A 164 35.00 26.79 -2.92
C ALA A 164 35.96 25.85 -2.19
N MET A 165 36.28 26.13 -0.94
CA MET A 165 37.08 25.25 -0.09
C MET A 165 36.36 23.94 0.23
N LEU A 166 35.04 23.96 0.47
CA LEU A 166 34.24 22.76 0.74
C LEU A 166 34.24 21.74 -0.40
N LYS A 167 34.47 22.16 -1.65
CA LYS A 167 34.58 21.24 -2.80
C LYS A 167 35.72 20.23 -2.66
N SER A 168 36.76 20.57 -1.91
CA SER A 168 37.92 19.71 -1.67
C SER A 168 37.68 18.70 -0.55
N TYR A 169 36.59 18.83 0.21
CA TYR A 169 36.22 17.88 1.26
C TYR A 169 35.48 16.68 0.69
N ASN A 170 35.58 15.54 1.40
CA ASN A 170 34.92 14.30 1.02
C ASN A 170 33.43 14.35 1.38
N LEU A 171 32.63 15.03 0.55
CA LEU A 171 31.19 15.10 0.70
C LEU A 171 30.51 13.84 0.13
N PRO A 172 29.37 13.42 0.68
CA PRO A 172 28.60 12.34 0.10
C PRO A 172 28.25 12.62 -1.37
N ASN A 173 28.19 11.58 -2.20
CA ASN A 173 27.94 11.69 -3.65
C ASN A 173 26.59 12.33 -4.03
N PHE A 174 25.64 12.42 -3.09
CA PHE A 174 24.37 13.10 -3.28
C PHE A 174 24.45 14.61 -2.99
N VAL A 175 25.55 15.10 -2.42
CA VAL A 175 25.78 16.53 -2.13
C VAL A 175 26.65 17.14 -3.22
N GLN A 176 26.20 18.23 -3.81
CA GLN A 176 26.95 19.00 -4.79
C GLN A 176 27.11 20.44 -4.30
N VAL A 177 28.32 20.98 -4.39
CA VAL A 177 28.61 22.36 -4.01
C VAL A 177 28.74 23.24 -5.25
N ASP A 178 27.94 24.29 -5.32
CA ASP A 178 28.02 25.32 -6.35
C ASP A 178 28.38 26.66 -5.71
N SER A 179 29.68 26.86 -5.53
CA SER A 179 30.27 28.07 -4.96
C SER A 179 30.00 29.33 -5.78
N LYS A 180 29.69 29.23 -7.08
CA LYS A 180 29.45 30.40 -7.93
C LYS A 180 28.10 31.04 -7.61
N ASN A 181 27.10 30.21 -7.37
CA ASN A 181 25.74 30.63 -7.02
C ASN A 181 25.48 30.60 -5.51
N SER A 182 26.52 30.39 -4.70
CA SER A 182 26.44 30.26 -3.24
C SER A 182 25.39 29.24 -2.78
N GLN A 183 25.34 28.06 -3.40
CA GLN A 183 24.31 27.06 -3.12
C GLN A 183 24.91 25.65 -2.92
N LEU A 184 24.26 24.84 -2.08
CA LEU A 184 24.47 23.40 -2.04
C LEU A 184 23.23 22.69 -2.59
N ILE A 185 23.43 21.68 -3.44
CA ILE A 185 22.35 20.84 -3.96
C ILE A 185 22.43 19.47 -3.30
N ILE A 186 21.38 19.10 -2.57
CA ILE A 186 21.16 17.78 -2.00
C ILE A 186 20.29 16.98 -2.97
N ASN A 187 20.93 16.11 -3.74
CA ASN A 187 20.29 15.22 -4.70
C ASN A 187 19.63 14.04 -3.97
N LEU A 188 18.46 14.26 -3.36
CA LEU A 188 17.70 13.20 -2.67
C LEU A 188 17.51 11.93 -3.52
N PRO A 189 17.29 11.99 -4.86
CA PRO A 189 17.17 10.78 -5.67
C PRO A 189 18.45 9.91 -5.72
N LYS A 190 19.61 10.47 -5.36
CA LYS A 190 20.90 9.75 -5.31
C LYS A 190 21.20 9.16 -3.92
N VAL A 191 20.38 9.45 -2.91
CA VAL A 191 20.53 8.86 -1.58
C VAL A 191 20.29 7.37 -1.69
N LYS A 192 21.22 6.56 -1.17
CA LYS A 192 21.13 5.11 -1.23
C LYS A 192 20.02 4.62 -0.29
N LEU A 193 18.95 4.10 -0.87
CA LEU A 193 17.85 3.41 -0.19
C LEU A 193 17.86 1.92 -0.60
N ALA A 194 16.86 1.15 -0.17
CA ALA A 194 16.66 -0.22 -0.66
C ALA A 194 16.51 -0.25 -2.19
N SER A 195 16.86 -1.38 -2.80
CA SER A 195 16.93 -1.54 -4.26
C SER A 195 15.66 -1.06 -4.97
N ASP A 196 15.86 -0.22 -5.99
CA ASP A 196 14.86 0.47 -6.83
C ASP A 196 14.01 1.54 -6.12
N LEU A 197 14.29 1.90 -4.87
CA LEU A 197 13.63 3.02 -4.19
C LEU A 197 14.51 4.27 -4.19
N TYR A 198 13.87 5.43 -4.33
CA TYR A 198 14.52 6.73 -4.19
C TYR A 198 13.58 7.77 -3.59
N LEU A 199 14.14 8.85 -3.06
CA LEU A 199 13.37 9.93 -2.42
C LEU A 199 13.37 11.18 -3.30
N LYS A 200 12.25 11.91 -3.32
CA LYS A 200 12.15 13.26 -3.89
C LYS A 200 11.62 14.23 -2.85
N ALA A 201 12.22 15.42 -2.75
CA ALA A 201 11.55 16.55 -2.11
C ALA A 201 10.40 17.01 -3.00
N ASN A 202 9.24 17.23 -2.39
CA ASN A 202 8.06 17.76 -3.06
C ASN A 202 7.79 19.20 -2.60
N GLN A 203 7.70 19.40 -1.28
CA GLN A 203 7.42 20.71 -0.70
C GLN A 203 8.30 20.95 0.53
N ILE A 204 8.79 22.19 0.65
CA ILE A 204 9.51 22.71 1.81
C ILE A 204 8.83 24.03 2.16
N ASP A 205 8.11 24.06 3.28
CA ASP A 205 7.44 25.26 3.80
C ASP A 205 7.94 25.53 5.22
N LEU A 206 8.92 26.44 5.34
CA LEU A 206 9.53 26.81 6.61
C LEU A 206 8.54 27.49 7.55
N VAL A 207 7.72 28.41 7.00
CA VAL A 207 6.78 29.23 7.77
C VAL A 207 5.70 28.35 8.41
N LYS A 208 5.18 27.38 7.67
CA LYS A 208 4.18 26.43 8.21
C LYS A 208 4.82 25.23 8.91
N GLY A 209 6.14 25.09 8.83
CA GLY A 209 6.85 23.92 9.34
C GLY A 209 6.38 22.61 8.72
N ASN A 210 6.06 22.61 7.43
CA ASN A 210 5.54 21.44 6.71
C ASN A 210 6.47 21.04 5.57
N PHE A 211 6.95 19.80 5.61
CA PHE A 211 7.89 19.25 4.65
C PHE A 211 7.33 17.97 4.06
N VAL A 212 7.28 17.89 2.73
CA VAL A 212 6.68 16.77 2.01
C VAL A 212 7.72 16.11 1.13
N PHE A 213 7.87 14.79 1.29
CA PHE A 213 8.79 13.97 0.52
C PHE A 213 8.03 12.80 -0.11
N ASP A 214 8.32 12.52 -1.38
CA ASP A 214 7.74 11.41 -2.11
C ASP A 214 8.73 10.25 -2.19
N PHE A 215 8.29 9.08 -1.75
CA PHE A 215 9.00 7.82 -1.95
C PHE A 215 8.62 7.27 -3.32
N MET A 216 9.63 7.10 -4.16
CA MET A 216 9.48 6.68 -5.53
C MET A 216 10.09 5.29 -5.70
N LYS A 217 9.47 4.47 -6.54
CA LYS A 217 10.03 3.23 -7.04
C LYS A 217 10.39 3.42 -8.50
N LYS A 218 11.64 3.15 -8.84
CA LYS A 218 12.14 3.13 -10.21
C LYS A 218 11.48 1.98 -10.99
N ALA A 219 11.13 2.25 -12.24
CA ALA A 219 10.62 1.24 -13.17
C ALA A 219 11.68 0.19 -13.51
#